data_AF-A0A7X8WDS5-F1
#
_entry.id   AF-A0A7X8WDS5-F1
#
_cell.length_a   1.000
_cell.length_b   1.000
_cell.length_c   1.000
_cell.angle_alpha   90.00
_cell.angle_beta   90.00
_cell.angle_gamma   90.00
#
_symmetry.space_group_name_H-M   'P 1'
#
loop_
_entity.id
_entity.type
_entity.pdbx_description
1 polymer ?
#
loop_
_entity_poly.entity_id
_entity_poly.type
_entity_poly.pdbx_seq_one_letter_code
_entity_poly.pdbx_strand_id
1 'polypeptide(L)'
;MHTDRFKDIECISGGQLIDRLSSDYQRDGMDETIVICRSNKRANLYNQGIRNTILYREDELNVGDMLMVVKNNYYWTEKLKNFDFIANGEIVKVNRIYKVYELYGFRFADVLLSFPDYDDLELDVKVIMNTLHSEAPALSLADQERLFELASEDYAHLSRKRERIEQIR
;
A
#
# COMPACT_ATOMS: atom_id res chain seq x y z
N MET A 1 -7.05 15.47 -28.07
CA MET A 1 -5.62 15.26 -27.76
C MET A 1 -5.00 14.70 -29.03
N HIS A 2 -3.95 15.31 -29.57
CA HIS A 2 -3.34 14.84 -30.83
C HIS A 2 -2.25 13.82 -30.54
N THR A 3 -2.59 12.53 -30.63
CA THR A 3 -1.67 11.42 -30.32
C THR A 3 -1.19 10.68 -31.56
N ASP A 4 -1.74 10.97 -32.74
CA ASP A 4 -1.50 10.26 -34.02
C ASP A 4 -0.03 10.17 -34.48
N ARG A 5 0.87 10.97 -33.88
CA ARG A 5 2.30 10.97 -34.19
C ARG A 5 3.12 10.01 -33.34
N PHE A 6 2.52 9.46 -32.29
CA PHE A 6 3.17 8.57 -31.33
C PHE A 6 2.67 7.15 -31.56
N LYS A 7 3.58 6.23 -31.90
CA LYS A 7 3.23 4.82 -32.20
C LYS A 7 2.92 4.02 -30.93
N ASP A 8 3.34 4.55 -29.79
CA ASP A 8 3.26 4.02 -28.44
C ASP A 8 2.09 4.61 -27.63
N ILE A 9 1.30 5.52 -28.22
CA ILE A 9 0.15 6.12 -27.56
C ILE A 9 -1.13 5.74 -28.31
N GLU A 10 -2.04 5.10 -27.59
CA GLU A 10 -3.36 4.76 -28.09
C GLU A 10 -4.44 5.46 -27.26
N CYS A 11 -5.36 6.16 -27.94
CA CYS A 11 -6.52 6.72 -27.28
C CYS A 11 -7.64 5.67 -27.25
N ILE A 12 -7.93 5.16 -26.05
CA ILE A 12 -9.02 4.23 -25.82
C ILE A 12 -10.23 4.92 -25.18
N SER A 13 -11.42 4.42 -25.46
CA SER A 13 -12.63 4.83 -24.76
C SER A 13 -12.73 4.20 -23.37
N GLY A 14 -13.56 4.77 -22.49
CA GLY A 14 -13.80 4.20 -21.16
C GLY A 14 -14.37 2.78 -21.19
N GLY A 15 -15.15 2.43 -22.22
CA GLY A 15 -15.71 1.08 -22.39
C GLY A 15 -14.66 0.03 -22.76
N GLN A 16 -13.55 0.43 -23.39
CA GLN A 16 -12.46 -0.46 -23.78
C GLN A 16 -11.42 -0.67 -22.67
N LEU A 17 -11.47 0.15 -21.61
CA LEU A 17 -10.42 0.17 -20.60
C LEU A 17 -10.29 -1.17 -19.86
N ILE A 18 -11.41 -1.81 -19.53
CA ILE A 18 -11.42 -3.09 -18.79
C ILE A 18 -10.75 -4.18 -19.62
N ASP A 19 -11.16 -4.34 -20.89
CA ASP A 19 -10.62 -5.36 -21.79
C ASP A 19 -9.14 -5.12 -22.08
N ARG A 20 -8.76 -3.84 -22.27
CA ARG A 20 -7.37 -3.46 -22.50
C ARG A 20 -6.49 -3.77 -21.29
N LEU A 21 -6.89 -3.32 -20.10
CA LEU A 21 -6.13 -3.62 -18.86
C LEU A 21 -6.03 -5.12 -18.59
N SER A 22 -7.12 -5.87 -18.81
CA SER A 22 -7.10 -7.33 -18.64
C SER A 22 -6.10 -7.99 -19.60
N SER A 23 -6.07 -7.53 -20.85
CA SER A 23 -5.13 -8.03 -21.87
C SER A 23 -3.68 -7.65 -21.54
N ASP A 24 -3.45 -6.43 -21.07
CA ASP A 24 -2.12 -5.95 -20.71
C ASP A 24 -1.59 -6.69 -19.47
N TYR A 25 -2.42 -6.91 -18.44
CA TYR A 25 -2.05 -7.75 -17.28
C TYR A 25 -1.73 -9.19 -17.65
N GLN A 26 -2.44 -9.78 -18.61
CA GLN A 26 -2.16 -11.14 -19.07
C GLN A 26 -0.87 -11.21 -19.89
N ARG A 27 -0.59 -10.18 -20.70
CA ARG A 27 0.56 -10.15 -21.61
C ARG A 27 1.85 -9.80 -20.88
N ASP A 28 1.83 -8.74 -20.08
CA ASP A 28 3.03 -8.10 -19.53
C ASP A 28 3.15 -8.31 -18.01
N GLY A 29 2.05 -8.60 -17.31
CA GLY A 29 2.01 -8.66 -15.84
C GLY A 29 1.50 -7.37 -15.20
N MET A 30 1.12 -7.44 -13.93
CA MET A 30 0.62 -6.28 -13.17
C MET A 30 1.75 -5.36 -12.68
N ASP A 31 2.91 -5.94 -12.41
CA ASP A 31 4.18 -5.29 -12.11
C ASP A 31 4.65 -4.38 -13.25
N GLU A 32 4.42 -4.78 -14.51
CA GLU A 32 4.79 -4.01 -15.70
C GLU A 32 3.64 -3.16 -16.28
N THR A 33 2.48 -3.11 -15.62
CA THR A 33 1.30 -2.37 -16.11
C THR A 33 0.76 -1.39 -15.07
N ILE A 34 0.99 -0.08 -15.28
CA ILE A 34 0.58 0.98 -14.36
C ILE A 34 -0.58 1.85 -14.88
N VAL A 35 -1.52 2.18 -13.99
CA VAL A 35 -2.60 3.13 -14.27
C VAL A 35 -2.31 4.48 -13.61
N ILE A 36 -2.05 5.50 -14.42
CA ILE A 36 -1.74 6.85 -13.93
C ILE A 36 -3.00 7.72 -13.91
N CYS A 37 -3.28 8.29 -12.74
CA CYS A 37 -4.46 9.13 -12.51
C CYS A 37 -4.07 10.58 -12.19
N ARG A 38 -4.96 11.53 -12.55
CA ARG A 38 -4.77 12.96 -12.23
C ARG A 38 -4.92 13.29 -10.74
N SER A 39 -5.62 12.44 -9.97
CA SER A 39 -5.86 12.66 -8.54
C SER A 39 -6.02 11.36 -7.77
N ASN A 40 -5.75 11.39 -6.46
CA ASN A 40 -5.95 10.25 -5.55
C ASN A 40 -7.38 9.74 -5.57
N LYS A 41 -8.36 10.65 -5.57
CA LYS A 41 -9.77 10.27 -5.68
C LYS A 41 -10.06 9.41 -6.92
N ARG A 42 -9.47 9.76 -8.07
CA ARG A 42 -9.59 8.94 -9.28
C ARG A 42 -8.84 7.63 -9.15
N ALA A 43 -7.61 7.66 -8.61
CA ALA A 43 -6.81 6.46 -8.37
C ALA A 43 -7.58 5.45 -7.50
N ASN A 44 -8.23 5.89 -6.42
CA ASN A 44 -9.04 5.04 -5.56
C ASN A 44 -10.22 4.40 -6.31
N LEU A 45 -10.91 5.17 -7.15
CA LEU A 45 -12.01 4.65 -7.98
C LEU A 45 -11.51 3.61 -9.00
N TYR A 46 -10.37 3.85 -9.64
CA TYR A 46 -9.77 2.87 -10.55
C TYR A 46 -9.29 1.64 -9.81
N ASN A 47 -8.62 1.78 -8.67
CA ASN A 47 -8.17 0.67 -7.84
C ASN A 47 -9.36 -0.21 -7.43
N GLN A 48 -10.44 0.39 -6.91
CA GLN A 48 -11.66 -0.35 -6.57
C GLN A 48 -12.30 -1.03 -7.80
N GLY A 49 -12.41 -0.32 -8.92
CA GLY A 49 -12.96 -0.86 -10.16
C GLY A 49 -12.15 -2.05 -10.70
N ILE A 50 -10.81 -1.93 -10.73
CA ILE A 50 -9.89 -2.97 -11.19
C ILE A 50 -9.95 -4.17 -10.24
N ARG A 51 -9.87 -3.95 -8.92
CA ARG A 51 -9.96 -5.02 -7.92
C ARG A 51 -11.24 -5.83 -8.06
N ASN A 52 -12.38 -5.16 -8.17
CA ASN A 52 -13.67 -5.83 -8.18
C ASN A 52 -13.99 -6.47 -9.54
N THR A 53 -13.60 -5.82 -10.64
CA THR A 53 -14.08 -6.20 -11.99
C THR A 53 -13.09 -7.07 -12.74
N ILE A 54 -11.78 -6.82 -12.58
CA ILE A 54 -10.72 -7.52 -13.30
C ILE A 54 -10.11 -8.61 -12.42
N LEU A 55 -9.86 -8.29 -11.14
CA LEU A 55 -9.19 -9.20 -10.21
C LEU A 55 -10.16 -10.04 -9.37
N TYR A 56 -11.46 -9.72 -9.40
CA TYR A 56 -12.51 -10.37 -8.62
C TYR A 56 -12.20 -10.46 -7.11
N ARG A 57 -11.65 -9.37 -6.55
CA ARG A 57 -11.27 -9.22 -5.14
C ARG A 57 -12.32 -8.39 -4.40
N GLU A 58 -13.04 -9.01 -3.47
CA GLU A 58 -14.06 -8.33 -2.66
C GLU A 58 -13.51 -7.81 -1.32
N ASP A 59 -12.47 -8.45 -0.79
CA ASP A 59 -11.85 -8.01 0.46
C ASP A 59 -11.04 -6.73 0.25
N GLU A 60 -10.89 -5.97 1.32
CA GLU A 60 -10.07 -4.75 1.34
C GLU A 60 -8.58 -5.04 1.11
N LEU A 61 -8.11 -6.24 1.47
CA LEU A 61 -6.75 -6.70 1.28
C LEU A 61 -6.74 -8.20 0.95
N ASN A 62 -6.06 -8.59 -0.12
CA ASN A 62 -5.94 -9.96 -0.59
C ASN A 62 -4.47 -10.33 -0.87
N VAL A 63 -4.18 -11.62 -0.84
CA VAL A 63 -2.90 -12.14 -1.34
C VAL A 63 -2.77 -11.81 -2.83
N GLY A 64 -1.59 -11.35 -3.23
CA GLY A 64 -1.28 -10.85 -4.56
C GLY A 64 -1.70 -9.40 -4.81
N ASP A 65 -2.13 -8.66 -3.79
CA ASP A 65 -2.29 -7.21 -3.89
C ASP A 65 -0.94 -6.51 -4.02
N MET A 66 -0.89 -5.54 -4.93
CA MET A 66 0.21 -4.59 -5.05
C MET A 66 -0.15 -3.35 -4.24
N LEU A 67 0.73 -2.95 -3.32
CA LEU A 67 0.57 -1.79 -2.46
C LEU A 67 1.70 -0.80 -2.76
N MET A 68 1.41 0.49 -2.59
CA MET A 68 2.43 1.53 -2.61
C MET A 68 2.70 2.00 -1.19
N VAL A 69 3.97 2.03 -0.81
CA VAL A 69 4.39 2.56 0.48
C VAL A 69 4.26 4.08 0.45
N VAL A 70 3.57 4.65 1.44
CA VAL A 70 3.27 6.10 1.47
C VAL A 70 4.15 6.91 2.41
N LYS A 71 5.04 6.25 3.16
CA LYS A 71 5.96 6.86 4.12
C LYS A 71 7.23 6.04 4.28
N ASN A 72 8.36 6.72 4.45
CA ASN A 72 9.63 6.05 4.72
C ASN A 72 9.55 5.28 6.05
N ASN A 73 10.06 4.06 6.06
CA ASN A 73 10.14 3.23 7.27
C ASN A 73 11.54 2.62 7.38
N TYR A 74 12.19 2.87 8.51
CA TYR A 74 13.53 2.37 8.82
C TYR A 74 13.49 1.16 9.75
N TYR A 75 12.41 1.00 10.53
CA TYR A 75 12.32 0.02 11.62
C TYR A 75 12.42 -1.42 11.12
N TRP A 76 11.65 -1.76 10.09
CA TRP A 76 11.56 -3.15 9.62
C TRP A 76 12.85 -3.63 8.94
N THR A 77 13.69 -2.70 8.52
CA THR A 77 14.89 -2.97 7.73
C THR A 77 16.17 -2.92 8.57
N GLU A 78 16.11 -2.47 9.83
CA GLU A 78 17.28 -2.35 10.73
C GLU A 78 18.13 -3.63 10.86
N LYS A 79 17.52 -4.80 10.64
CA LYS A 79 18.18 -6.12 10.77
C LYS A 79 18.53 -6.75 9.43
N LEU A 80 18.14 -6.13 8.31
CA LEU A 80 18.41 -6.63 6.97
C LEU A 80 19.73 -6.06 6.46
N LYS A 81 20.62 -6.92 5.95
CA LYS A 81 21.84 -6.46 5.30
C LYS A 81 21.50 -5.92 3.91
N ASN A 82 21.99 -4.72 3.59
CA ASN A 82 21.84 -4.05 2.29
C ASN A 82 20.41 -3.59 1.93
N PHE A 83 19.55 -3.43 2.93
CA PHE A 83 18.22 -2.84 2.75
C PHE A 83 18.06 -1.79 3.85
N ASP A 84 18.38 -0.54 3.55
CA ASP A 84 18.57 0.48 4.59
C ASP A 84 17.24 1.01 5.13
N PHE A 85 16.22 1.12 4.26
CA PHE A 85 14.88 1.58 4.59
C PHE A 85 13.90 1.24 3.47
N ILE A 86 12.61 1.24 3.80
CA ILE A 86 11.52 1.19 2.84
C ILE A 86 11.18 2.62 2.43
N ALA A 87 11.21 2.94 1.15
CA ALA A 87 10.97 4.28 0.63
C ALA A 87 9.48 4.57 0.37
N ASN A 88 9.08 5.83 0.51
CA ASN A 88 7.81 6.31 -0.03
C ASN A 88 7.83 6.21 -1.57
N GLY A 89 6.78 5.61 -2.14
CA GLY A 89 6.63 5.32 -3.55
C GLY A 89 7.00 3.89 -3.93
N GLU A 90 7.60 3.12 -3.01
CA GLU A 90 8.01 1.75 -3.26
C GLU A 90 6.79 0.83 -3.42
N ILE A 91 6.83 -0.05 -4.42
CA ILE A 91 5.75 -1.00 -4.69
C ILE A 91 6.10 -2.34 -4.03
N VAL A 92 5.13 -2.88 -3.29
CA VAL A 92 5.28 -4.14 -2.56
C VAL A 92 4.10 -5.05 -2.87
N LYS A 93 4.34 -6.36 -2.86
CA LYS A 93 3.32 -7.37 -3.11
C LYS A 93 2.97 -8.11 -1.83
N VAL A 94 1.68 -8.33 -1.58
CA VAL A 94 1.23 -9.14 -0.43
C VAL A 94 1.38 -10.63 -0.76
N ASN A 95 2.36 -11.30 -0.17
CA ASN A 95 2.55 -12.75 -0.33
C ASN A 95 1.70 -13.56 0.65
N ARG A 96 1.48 -13.04 1.87
CA ARG A 96 0.65 -13.71 2.88
C ARG A 96 -0.04 -12.72 3.79
N ILE A 97 -1.26 -13.05 4.22
CA ILE A 97 -1.98 -12.34 5.28
C ILE A 97 -2.10 -13.30 6.47
N TYR A 98 -1.52 -12.94 7.61
CA TYR A 98 -1.56 -13.76 8.82
C TYR A 98 -2.81 -13.49 9.65
N LYS A 99 -3.11 -12.21 9.88
CA LYS A 99 -4.33 -11.78 10.58
C LYS A 99 -4.69 -10.35 10.24
N VAL A 100 -5.98 -10.06 10.30
CA VAL A 100 -6.55 -8.71 10.27
C VAL A 100 -7.23 -8.47 11.61
N TYR A 101 -7.01 -7.30 12.20
CA TYR A 101 -7.56 -6.98 13.52
C TYR A 101 -7.69 -5.47 13.74
N GLU A 102 -8.52 -5.09 14.71
CA GLU A 102 -8.70 -3.71 15.15
C GLU A 102 -7.94 -3.43 16.45
N LEU A 103 -7.26 -2.29 16.51
CA LEU A 103 -6.55 -1.81 17.69
C LEU A 103 -6.56 -0.28 17.72
N TYR A 104 -6.87 0.32 18.88
CA TYR A 104 -6.97 1.78 19.06
C TYR A 104 -7.96 2.50 18.11
N GLY A 105 -8.92 1.76 17.54
CA GLY A 105 -9.85 2.24 16.51
C GLY A 105 -9.25 2.31 15.10
N PHE A 106 -8.09 1.67 14.87
CA PHE A 106 -7.47 1.49 13.57
C PHE A 106 -7.47 0.01 13.18
N ARG A 107 -7.50 -0.25 11.87
CA ARG A 107 -7.41 -1.61 11.33
C ARG A 107 -5.98 -1.89 10.90
N PHE A 108 -5.50 -3.05 11.31
CA PHE A 108 -4.17 -3.53 10.99
C PHE A 108 -4.24 -4.90 10.33
N ALA A 109 -3.23 -5.19 9.50
CA ALA A 109 -2.94 -6.54 9.07
C ALA A 109 -1.48 -6.88 9.35
N ASP A 110 -1.23 -8.08 9.84
CA ASP A 110 0.10 -8.68 9.86
C ASP A 110 0.26 -9.47 8.56
N VAL A 111 1.26 -9.11 7.76
CA VAL A 111 1.43 -9.61 6.39
C VAL A 111 2.90 -9.93 6.09
N LEU A 112 3.10 -10.87 5.17
CA LEU A 112 4.37 -11.07 4.48
C LEU A 112 4.30 -10.31 3.16
N LEU A 113 5.21 -9.36 2.97
CA LEU A 113 5.37 -8.63 1.72
C LEU A 113 6.57 -9.16 0.94
N SER A 114 6.55 -9.06 -0.38
CA SER A 114 7.76 -9.07 -1.20
C SER A 114 7.99 -7.74 -1.90
N PHE A 115 9.26 -7.45 -2.17
CA PHE A 115 9.73 -6.26 -2.87
C PHE A 115 10.21 -6.66 -4.28
N PRO A 116 9.39 -6.46 -5.33
CA PRO A 116 9.72 -6.90 -6.69
C PRO A 116 11.02 -6.29 -7.22
N ASP A 117 11.31 -5.03 -6.85
CA ASP A 117 12.53 -4.31 -7.27
C ASP A 117 13.80 -4.80 -6.54
N TYR A 118 13.68 -5.70 -5.57
CA TYR A 118 14.76 -6.19 -4.72
C TYR A 118 14.81 -7.72 -4.69
N ASP A 119 14.80 -8.36 -5.86
CA ASP A 119 14.86 -9.81 -6.03
C ASP A 119 13.81 -10.57 -5.18
N ASP A 120 12.59 -10.02 -5.11
CA ASP A 120 11.49 -10.53 -4.28
C ASP A 120 11.87 -10.71 -2.79
N LEU A 121 12.74 -9.84 -2.25
CA LEU A 121 13.06 -9.79 -0.82
C LEU A 121 11.76 -9.82 -0.02
N GLU A 122 11.65 -10.75 0.94
CA GLU A 122 10.46 -10.88 1.77
C GLU A 122 10.63 -10.22 3.13
N LEU A 123 9.55 -9.61 3.63
CA LEU A 123 9.53 -8.94 4.92
C LEU A 123 8.18 -9.10 5.62
N ASP A 124 8.21 -9.62 6.85
CA ASP A 124 7.05 -9.62 7.74
C ASP A 124 6.85 -8.23 8.33
N VAL A 125 5.69 -7.63 8.07
CA VAL A 125 5.36 -6.28 8.56
C VAL A 125 3.93 -6.20 9.10
N LYS A 126 3.70 -5.15 9.87
CA LYS A 126 2.36 -4.69 10.23
C LYS A 126 1.97 -3.52 9.33
N VAL A 127 0.87 -3.64 8.60
CA VAL A 127 0.31 -2.57 7.78
C VAL A 127 -0.91 -1.96 8.44
N ILE A 128 -1.06 -0.64 8.32
CA ILE A 128 -2.28 0.07 8.70
C ILE A 128 -3.22 0.13 7.49
N MET A 129 -4.43 -0.41 7.63
CA MET A 129 -5.37 -0.56 6.51
C MET A 129 -6.21 0.68 6.26
N ASN A 130 -6.34 1.59 7.23
CA ASN A 130 -7.15 2.81 7.10
C ASN A 130 -6.77 3.70 5.90
N THR A 131 -5.55 3.57 5.36
CA THR A 131 -5.10 4.33 4.21
C THR A 131 -5.52 3.72 2.86
N LEU A 132 -5.97 2.46 2.80
CA LEU A 132 -6.33 1.77 1.55
C LEU A 132 -7.52 2.42 0.81
N HIS A 133 -8.34 3.18 1.52
CA HIS A 133 -9.51 3.86 0.96
C HIS A 133 -9.49 5.38 1.18
N SER A 134 -8.42 5.92 1.77
CA SER A 134 -8.32 7.35 2.04
C SER A 134 -8.04 8.12 0.75
N GLU A 135 -8.68 9.28 0.58
CA GLU A 135 -8.31 10.22 -0.48
C GLU A 135 -7.00 10.98 -0.14
N ALA A 136 -6.60 10.97 1.15
CA ALA A 136 -5.34 11.54 1.60
C ALA A 136 -4.15 10.61 1.26
N PRO A 137 -2.96 11.17 0.98
CA PRO A 137 -1.79 10.38 0.57
C PRO A 137 -1.27 9.44 1.66
N ALA A 138 -1.59 9.72 2.93
CA ALA A 138 -1.23 8.89 4.07
C ALA A 138 -2.27 9.12 5.18
N LEU A 139 -2.08 8.44 6.32
CA LEU A 139 -2.86 8.69 7.53
C LEU A 139 -2.81 10.20 7.88
N SER A 140 -3.92 10.79 8.30
CA SER A 140 -3.95 12.22 8.65
C SER A 140 -3.04 12.52 9.85
N LEU A 141 -2.61 13.77 10.03
CA LEU A 141 -1.81 14.14 11.21
C LEU A 141 -2.57 13.86 12.50
N ALA A 142 -3.85 14.23 12.56
CA ALA A 142 -4.71 14.00 13.72
C ALA A 142 -4.85 12.50 14.05
N ASP A 143 -4.99 11.66 13.03
CA ASP A 143 -5.06 10.21 13.22
C ASP A 143 -3.73 9.61 13.68
N GLN A 144 -2.59 10.14 13.20
CA GLN A 144 -1.27 9.72 13.68
C GLN A 144 -1.07 10.10 15.14
N GLU A 145 -1.44 11.32 15.53
CA GLU A 145 -1.37 11.79 16.92
C GLU A 145 -2.26 10.93 17.81
N ARG A 146 -3.51 10.69 17.40
CA ARG A 146 -4.45 9.81 18.10
C ARG A 146 -3.91 8.40 18.28
N LEU A 147 -3.34 7.80 17.21
CA LEU A 147 -2.77 6.46 17.28
C LEU A 147 -1.60 6.43 18.29
N PHE A 148 -0.73 7.43 18.26
CA PHE A 148 0.40 7.53 19.18
C PHE A 148 -0.05 7.72 20.64
N GLU A 149 -1.05 8.57 20.87
CA GLU A 149 -1.62 8.81 22.21
C GLU A 149 -2.19 7.52 22.80
N LEU A 150 -3.07 6.84 22.06
CA LEU A 150 -3.70 5.59 22.51
C LEU A 150 -2.67 4.48 22.73
N ALA A 151 -1.68 4.35 21.85
CA ALA A 151 -0.59 3.40 22.05
C ALA A 151 0.31 3.76 23.25
N SER A 152 0.40 5.04 23.62
CA SER A 152 1.17 5.48 24.79
C SER A 152 0.50 5.13 26.12
N GLU A 153 -0.82 4.97 26.14
CA GLU A 153 -1.58 4.65 27.36
C GLU A 153 -1.22 3.27 27.91
N ASP A 154 -0.95 2.29 27.03
CA ASP A 154 -0.48 0.95 27.43
C ASP A 154 0.85 0.99 28.20
N TYR A 155 1.65 2.04 27.95
CA TYR A 155 2.93 2.28 28.62
C TYR A 155 2.86 3.37 29.69
N ALA A 156 1.66 3.74 30.17
CA ALA A 156 1.50 4.77 31.20
C ALA A 156 2.24 4.45 32.52
N HIS A 157 2.49 3.16 32.77
CA HIS A 157 3.30 2.67 33.90
C HIS A 157 4.78 3.10 33.82
N LEU A 158 5.29 3.42 32.64
CA LEU A 158 6.62 3.99 32.44
C LEU A 158 6.57 5.50 32.70
N SER A 159 7.36 5.93 33.68
CA SER A 159 7.36 7.33 34.15
C SER A 159 8.12 8.27 33.22
N ARG A 160 9.08 7.78 32.45
CA ARG A 160 9.84 8.60 31.48
C ARG A 160 9.21 8.55 30.10
N LYS A 161 8.92 9.73 29.54
CA LYS A 161 8.39 9.89 28.17
C LYS A 161 9.26 9.21 27.11
N ARG A 162 10.58 9.22 27.29
CA ARG A 162 11.53 8.56 26.37
C ARG A 162 11.35 7.04 26.33
N GLU A 163 11.20 6.41 27.50
CA GLU A 163 11.01 4.96 27.61
C GLU A 163 9.68 4.54 26.99
N ARG A 164 8.62 5.35 27.12
CA ARG A 164 7.35 5.13 26.42
C ARG A 164 7.50 5.19 24.89
N ILE A 165 8.21 6.21 24.38
CA ILE A 165 8.45 6.37 22.94
C ILE A 165 9.23 5.18 22.37
N GLU A 166 10.20 4.65 23.12
CA GLU A 166 10.98 3.48 22.69
C GLU A 166 10.14 2.20 22.58
N GLN A 167 9.08 2.05 23.39
CA GLN A 167 8.18 0.88 23.29
C GLN A 167 7.11 1.00 22.19
N ILE A 168 6.83 2.21 21.71
CA ILE A 168 5.85 2.48 20.64
C ILE A 168 6.48 2.39 19.24
N ARG A 169 7.81 2.51 19.15
CA ARG A 169 8.58 2.39 17.92
C ARG A 169 8.90 0.92 17.63
#